data_AF-D2TW68-F1
#
_entry.id   AF-D2TW68-F1
#
_cell.length_a   1.000
_cell.length_b   1.000
_cell.length_c   1.000
_cell.angle_alpha   90.00
_cell.angle_beta   90.00
_cell.angle_gamma   90.00
#
_symmetry.space_group_name_H-M   'P 1'
#
loop_
_entity.id
_entity.type
_entity.pdbx_description
1 polymer ?
#
loop_
_entity_poly.entity_id
_entity_poly.type
_entity_poly.pdbx_seq_one_letter_code
_entity_poly.pdbx_strand_id
1 'polypeptide(L)'
;MINHKWKNEAFTPKDGQRYLVKVWSRIRAAFADNEVNVYGVRVVETHHDATPHWHLLLFTDKASRAKAIEIMRQKALADDPDEKGAQQHRFACKHMNRGGAVGYIAKYIAKNIDGYALDGDVDFETGKPLTEMAAAVTTWASTWRIPQFHFYNLPSKGVYRECRRLRSLSVADKLGEIAEQVRKAADEGDFAAYIQAQGGPCTPRNQQTLRVAYQTNDQLNAYDEEVQKVVGIYAQLNPAAEIIKTRCRKYRLVKKVPASEDEEPLKSAIGAPRSSGNNCRNGGLQGG
;
A
#
# COMPACT_ATOMS: atom_id res chain seq x y z
N MET A 1 12.86 -27.51 19.18
CA MET A 1 12.89 -28.63 18.21
C MET A 1 12.33 -28.08 16.92
N ILE A 2 13.11 -28.02 15.85
CA ILE A 2 12.74 -27.37 14.58
C ILE A 2 11.65 -28.19 13.89
N ASN A 3 10.58 -27.54 13.41
CA ASN A 3 9.50 -28.17 12.67
C ASN A 3 10.04 -28.96 11.46
N HIS A 4 9.62 -30.22 11.33
CA HIS A 4 10.21 -31.22 10.42
C HIS A 4 10.03 -30.88 8.93
N LYS A 5 9.03 -30.07 8.57
CA LYS A 5 8.85 -29.55 7.19
C LYS A 5 9.99 -28.61 6.77
N TRP A 6 10.69 -28.03 7.73
CA TRP A 6 11.68 -26.98 7.49
C TRP A 6 13.13 -27.47 7.57
N LYS A 7 13.34 -28.78 7.76
CA LYS A 7 14.67 -29.38 8.00
C LYS A 7 15.47 -29.68 6.75
N ASN A 8 14.81 -29.83 5.59
CA ASN A 8 15.44 -30.40 4.38
C ASN A 8 15.52 -29.41 3.22
N GLU A 9 15.12 -28.14 3.41
CA GLU A 9 15.11 -27.12 2.35
C GLU A 9 15.66 -25.79 2.88
N ALA A 10 16.39 -25.06 2.05
CA ALA A 10 16.84 -23.70 2.35
C ALA A 10 15.68 -22.73 2.12
N PHE A 11 14.93 -22.43 3.19
CA PHE A 11 13.84 -21.46 3.13
C PHE A 11 14.36 -20.03 3.08
N THR A 12 13.68 -19.22 2.29
CA THR A 12 13.93 -17.79 2.14
C THR A 12 12.82 -16.98 2.81
N PRO A 13 13.05 -15.69 3.12
CA PRO A 13 11.99 -14.79 3.58
C PRO A 13 10.77 -14.73 2.65
N LYS A 14 10.93 -15.00 1.35
CA LYS A 14 9.80 -15.11 0.41
C LYS A 14 8.89 -16.30 0.72
N ASP A 15 9.45 -17.40 1.20
CA ASP A 15 8.68 -18.60 1.52
C ASP A 15 7.83 -18.36 2.78
N GLY A 16 8.42 -17.73 3.80
CA GLY A 16 7.71 -17.26 4.99
C GLY A 16 6.60 -16.25 4.64
N GLN A 17 6.88 -15.30 3.74
CA GLN A 17 5.87 -14.36 3.28
C GLN A 17 4.73 -15.05 2.52
N ARG A 18 5.04 -16.02 1.65
CA ARG A 18 4.03 -16.79 0.90
C ARG A 18 3.16 -17.63 1.84
N TYR A 19 3.75 -18.19 2.89
CA TYR A 19 3.03 -18.84 3.96
C TYR A 19 2.00 -17.91 4.62
N LEU A 20 2.42 -16.72 5.06
CA LEU A 20 1.52 -15.74 5.69
C LEU A 20 0.42 -15.25 4.74
N VAL A 21 0.72 -15.07 3.45
CA VAL A 21 -0.29 -14.77 2.42
C VAL A 21 -1.33 -15.88 2.30
N LYS A 22 -0.91 -17.16 2.37
CA LYS A 22 -1.82 -18.32 2.34
C LYS A 22 -2.70 -18.41 3.59
N VAL A 23 -2.14 -18.14 4.77
CA VAL A 23 -2.93 -18.06 6.01
C VAL A 23 -3.96 -16.94 5.90
N TRP A 24 -3.56 -15.77 5.42
CA TRP A 24 -4.46 -14.63 5.26
C TRP A 24 -5.55 -14.86 4.19
N SER A 25 -5.26 -15.57 3.10
CA SER A 25 -6.28 -15.92 2.11
C SER A 25 -7.36 -16.82 2.71
N ARG A 26 -6.98 -17.80 3.54
CA ARG A 26 -7.91 -18.66 4.29
C ARG A 26 -8.74 -17.86 5.31
N ILE A 27 -8.14 -16.89 5.98
CA ILE A 27 -8.86 -15.97 6.89
C ILE A 27 -9.89 -15.15 6.12
N ARG A 28 -9.52 -14.54 4.98
CA ARG A 28 -10.45 -13.74 4.17
C ARG A 28 -11.60 -14.56 3.60
N ALA A 29 -11.34 -15.79 3.18
CA ALA A 29 -12.40 -16.71 2.73
C ALA A 29 -13.38 -16.97 3.88
N ALA A 30 -12.88 -17.33 5.07
CA ALA A 30 -13.74 -17.56 6.23
C ALA A 30 -14.50 -16.30 6.68
N PHE A 31 -13.93 -15.10 6.54
CA PHE A 31 -14.66 -13.86 6.76
C PHE A 31 -15.82 -13.69 5.79
N ALA A 32 -15.62 -13.95 4.50
CA ALA A 32 -16.69 -13.90 3.52
C ALA A 32 -17.80 -14.92 3.82
N ASP A 33 -17.43 -16.18 4.15
CA ASP A 33 -18.38 -17.24 4.47
C ASP A 33 -19.21 -16.95 5.74
N ASN A 34 -18.71 -16.09 6.63
CA ASN A 34 -19.35 -15.72 7.89
C ASN A 34 -19.85 -14.26 7.89
N GLU A 35 -19.87 -13.59 6.73
CA GLU A 35 -20.32 -12.20 6.57
C GLU A 35 -19.59 -11.18 7.48
N VAL A 36 -18.34 -11.49 7.85
CA VAL A 36 -17.52 -10.63 8.72
C VAL A 36 -16.80 -9.58 7.89
N ASN A 37 -17.30 -8.35 7.94
CA ASN A 37 -16.68 -7.22 7.26
C ASN A 37 -15.51 -6.65 8.07
N VAL A 38 -14.31 -6.70 7.50
CA VAL A 38 -13.10 -6.11 8.08
C VAL A 38 -12.42 -5.18 7.07
N TYR A 39 -11.88 -4.05 7.53
CA TYR A 39 -11.00 -3.19 6.72
C TYR A 39 -9.80 -2.75 7.54
N GLY A 40 -8.73 -2.30 6.89
CA GLY A 40 -7.55 -1.83 7.62
C GLY A 40 -6.25 -1.96 6.85
N VAL A 41 -5.16 -2.19 7.58
CA VAL A 41 -3.80 -2.24 7.04
C VAL A 41 -2.99 -3.38 7.65
N ARG A 42 -2.15 -3.99 6.81
CA ARG A 42 -1.10 -4.93 7.22
C ARG A 42 0.26 -4.34 6.95
N VAL A 43 1.10 -4.41 7.97
CA VAL A 43 2.52 -4.10 7.95
C VAL A 43 3.31 -5.41 8.02
N VAL A 44 4.34 -5.54 7.19
CA VAL A 44 5.33 -6.62 7.27
C VAL A 44 6.58 -6.05 7.92
N GLU A 45 7.06 -6.74 8.94
CA GLU A 45 8.34 -6.51 9.59
C GLU A 45 9.18 -7.79 9.52
N THR A 46 10.45 -7.67 9.87
CA THR A 46 11.40 -8.77 9.91
C THR A 46 11.91 -8.99 11.32
N HIS A 47 12.05 -10.25 11.70
CA HIS A 47 12.91 -10.63 12.80
C HIS A 47 14.39 -10.49 12.42
N HIS A 48 15.28 -10.66 13.41
CA HIS A 48 16.73 -10.60 13.21
C HIS A 48 17.26 -11.64 12.23
N ASP A 49 16.59 -12.79 12.12
CA ASP A 49 16.88 -13.86 11.17
C ASP A 49 16.28 -13.62 9.77
N ALA A 50 15.76 -12.41 9.52
CA ALA A 50 15.06 -11.98 8.30
C ALA A 50 13.71 -12.67 8.05
N THR A 51 13.20 -13.49 8.97
CA THR A 51 11.87 -14.11 8.88
C THR A 51 10.79 -13.04 8.97
N PRO A 52 9.82 -12.98 8.03
CA PRO A 52 8.77 -11.99 8.07
C PRO A 52 7.71 -12.31 9.13
N HIS A 53 7.20 -11.28 9.80
CA HIS A 53 5.98 -11.32 10.62
C HIS A 53 5.04 -10.19 10.26
N TRP A 54 3.73 -10.41 10.48
CA TRP A 54 2.69 -9.45 10.11
C TRP A 54 2.08 -8.79 11.33
N HIS A 55 2.02 -7.45 11.30
CA HIS A 55 1.16 -6.67 12.17
C HIS A 55 -0.06 -6.23 11.38
N LEU A 56 -1.25 -6.54 11.88
CA LEU A 56 -2.50 -6.13 11.26
C LEU A 56 -3.24 -5.18 12.19
N LEU A 57 -3.60 -4.01 11.66
CA LEU A 57 -4.61 -3.16 12.27
C LEU A 57 -5.88 -3.26 11.45
N LEU A 58 -6.88 -3.90 12.04
CA LEU A 58 -8.17 -4.17 11.43
C LEU A 58 -9.30 -3.51 12.22
N PHE A 59 -10.30 -3.05 11.49
CA PHE A 59 -11.52 -2.46 11.98
C PHE A 59 -12.70 -3.32 11.51
N THR A 60 -13.65 -3.55 12.40
CA THR A 60 -14.87 -4.32 12.17
C THR A 60 -15.95 -3.79 13.12
N ASP A 61 -17.21 -4.08 12.86
CA ASP A 61 -18.28 -3.71 13.77
C ASP A 61 -18.17 -4.45 15.11
N LYS A 62 -18.78 -3.90 16.16
CA LYS A 62 -18.64 -4.43 17.52
C LYS A 62 -19.19 -5.85 17.65
N ALA A 63 -20.25 -6.19 16.91
CA ALA A 63 -20.90 -7.50 16.98
C ALA A 63 -20.02 -8.59 16.33
N SER A 64 -19.40 -8.27 15.18
CA SER A 64 -18.53 -9.20 14.45
C SER A 64 -17.15 -9.40 15.08
N ARG A 65 -16.72 -8.53 16.00
CA ARG A 65 -15.35 -8.54 16.57
C ARG A 65 -14.95 -9.90 17.17
N ALA A 66 -15.81 -10.50 17.98
CA ALA A 66 -15.51 -11.79 18.61
C ALA A 66 -15.33 -12.89 17.56
N LYS A 67 -16.21 -12.91 16.56
CA LYS A 67 -16.15 -13.86 15.44
C LYS A 67 -14.91 -13.67 14.58
N ALA A 68 -14.54 -12.41 14.32
CA ALA A 68 -13.32 -12.09 13.57
C ALA A 68 -12.07 -12.66 14.25
N ILE A 69 -11.94 -12.44 15.56
CA ILE A 69 -10.81 -12.93 16.37
C ILE A 69 -10.78 -14.46 16.38
N GLU A 70 -11.93 -15.11 16.55
CA GLU A 70 -12.06 -16.57 16.52
C GLU A 70 -11.55 -17.14 15.18
N ILE A 71 -12.06 -16.63 14.06
CA ILE A 71 -11.66 -17.06 12.70
C ILE A 71 -10.16 -16.88 12.49
N MET A 72 -9.61 -15.71 12.85
CA MET A 72 -8.18 -15.43 12.69
C MET A 72 -7.34 -16.41 13.51
N ARG A 73 -7.70 -16.65 14.78
CA ARG A 73 -7.00 -17.59 15.66
C ARG A 73 -7.04 -19.00 15.10
N GLN A 74 -8.22 -19.49 14.71
CA GLN A 74 -8.39 -20.83 14.14
C GLN A 74 -7.52 -21.04 12.90
N LYS A 75 -7.52 -20.10 11.96
CA LYS A 75 -6.74 -20.24 10.72
C LYS A 75 -5.23 -20.06 10.94
N ALA A 76 -4.82 -19.20 11.88
CA ALA A 76 -3.41 -19.01 12.22
C ALA A 76 -2.78 -20.22 12.94
N LEU A 77 -3.59 -20.99 13.68
CA LEU A 77 -3.16 -22.20 14.39
C LEU A 77 -3.40 -23.49 13.61
N ALA A 78 -3.98 -23.42 12.41
CA ALA A 78 -4.37 -24.60 11.64
C ALA A 78 -3.17 -25.46 11.20
N ASP A 79 -1.99 -24.85 11.03
CA ASP A 79 -0.78 -25.58 10.64
C ASP A 79 0.06 -25.85 11.90
N ASP A 80 0.26 -27.15 12.20
CA ASP A 80 1.06 -27.67 13.32
C ASP A 80 0.66 -27.09 14.71
N PRO A 81 -0.61 -27.27 15.14
CA PRO A 81 -1.16 -26.66 16.36
C PRO A 81 -0.45 -27.07 17.66
N ASP A 82 0.18 -28.25 17.65
CA ASP A 82 0.86 -28.85 18.80
C ASP A 82 2.35 -28.49 18.86
N GLU A 83 2.87 -27.68 17.94
CA GLU A 83 4.23 -27.16 18.03
C GLU A 83 4.41 -26.35 19.33
N LYS A 84 5.54 -26.58 20.01
CA LYS A 84 5.86 -25.88 21.26
C LYS A 84 5.81 -24.37 21.06
N GLY A 85 4.89 -23.71 21.77
CA GLY A 85 4.71 -22.26 21.71
C GLY A 85 3.75 -21.76 20.62
N ALA A 86 3.16 -22.65 19.80
CA ALA A 86 2.23 -22.26 18.74
C ALA A 86 1.07 -21.39 19.25
N GLN A 87 0.42 -21.82 20.34
CA GLN A 87 -0.69 -21.11 20.98
C GLN A 87 -0.31 -19.70 21.48
N GLN A 88 0.97 -19.47 21.77
CA GLN A 88 1.46 -18.19 22.31
C GLN A 88 1.93 -17.24 21.21
N HIS A 89 2.55 -17.77 20.15
CA HIS A 89 3.30 -16.96 19.19
C HIS A 89 2.66 -16.86 17.79
N ARG A 90 1.76 -17.78 17.40
CA ARG A 90 1.17 -17.77 16.05
C ARG A 90 0.13 -16.67 15.86
N PHE A 91 -0.55 -16.27 16.93
CA PHE A 91 -1.58 -15.24 16.88
C PHE A 91 -1.73 -14.49 18.20
N ALA A 92 -1.40 -13.21 18.20
CA ALA A 92 -1.68 -12.29 19.28
C ALA A 92 -2.68 -11.23 18.81
N CYS A 93 -3.72 -10.99 19.60
CA CYS A 93 -4.72 -9.96 19.32
C CYS A 93 -4.96 -9.12 20.56
N LYS A 94 -4.94 -7.80 20.39
CA LYS A 94 -5.27 -6.84 21.44
C LYS A 94 -6.33 -5.90 20.92
N HIS A 95 -7.37 -5.67 21.72
CA HIS A 95 -8.34 -4.64 21.40
C HIS A 95 -7.68 -3.26 21.52
N MET A 96 -8.01 -2.36 20.59
CA MET A 96 -7.46 -1.02 20.57
C MET A 96 -8.58 0.01 20.58
N ASN A 97 -8.47 0.96 21.50
CA ASN A 97 -9.38 2.09 21.61
C ASN A 97 -9.05 3.17 20.57
N ARG A 98 -9.99 4.10 20.37
CA ARG A 98 -9.81 5.27 19.52
C ARG A 98 -8.54 6.04 19.95
N GLY A 99 -7.75 6.52 18.99
CA GLY A 99 -6.45 7.17 19.24
C GLY A 99 -5.26 6.22 19.27
N GLY A 100 -5.38 5.07 19.95
CA GLY A 100 -4.33 4.04 19.96
C GLY A 100 -4.01 3.49 18.57
N ALA A 101 -5.04 3.36 17.73
CA ALA A 101 -4.91 2.88 16.36
C ALA A 101 -4.06 3.76 15.45
N VAL A 102 -4.16 5.09 15.63
CA VAL A 102 -3.38 6.06 14.86
C VAL A 102 -1.93 6.02 15.29
N GLY A 103 -1.66 6.05 16.60
CA GLY A 103 -0.30 5.92 17.14
C GLY A 103 0.36 4.59 16.75
N TYR A 104 -0.41 3.50 16.72
CA TYR A 104 0.09 2.20 16.28
C TYR A 104 0.55 2.24 14.82
N ILE A 105 -0.28 2.70 13.86
CA ILE A 105 0.15 2.84 12.46
C ILE A 105 1.35 3.78 12.34
N ALA A 106 1.31 4.94 13.01
CA ALA A 106 2.38 5.92 12.94
C ALA A 106 3.73 5.33 13.39
N LYS A 107 3.74 4.54 14.47
CA LYS A 107 4.92 3.79 14.93
C LYS A 107 5.49 2.90 13.82
N TYR A 108 4.65 2.14 13.12
CA TYR A 108 5.12 1.26 12.05
C TYR A 108 5.57 2.03 10.81
N ILE A 109 4.92 3.13 10.45
CA ILE A 109 5.38 3.99 9.34
C ILE A 109 6.77 4.54 9.66
N ALA A 110 6.96 5.08 10.86
CA ALA A 110 8.25 5.61 11.31
C ALA A 110 9.33 4.51 11.26
N LYS A 111 9.08 3.34 11.87
CA LYS A 111 10.03 2.22 11.88
C LYS A 111 10.42 1.68 10.50
N ASN A 112 9.53 1.80 9.51
CA ASN A 112 9.68 1.10 8.22
C ASN A 112 10.02 2.01 7.03
N ILE A 113 9.75 3.31 7.13
CA ILE A 113 9.91 4.27 6.02
C ILE A 113 10.81 5.44 6.43
N ASP A 114 10.61 5.98 7.63
CA ASP A 114 11.19 7.27 8.00
C ASP A 114 12.24 7.13 9.09
N GLY A 115 13.48 6.86 8.67
CA GLY A 115 14.64 7.00 9.55
C GLY A 115 14.92 8.47 9.89
N TYR A 116 14.45 9.43 9.09
CA TYR A 116 14.83 10.84 9.22
C TYR A 116 14.18 11.54 10.41
N ALA A 117 12.98 11.11 10.80
CA ALA A 117 12.26 11.63 11.98
C ALA A 117 12.68 10.97 13.31
N LEU A 118 13.68 10.07 13.29
CA LEU A 118 14.12 9.26 14.43
C LEU A 118 15.60 9.50 14.79
N ASP A 119 16.17 10.62 14.35
CA ASP A 119 17.55 11.01 14.68
C ASP A 119 17.73 11.14 16.20
N GLY A 120 18.55 10.26 16.77
CA GLY A 120 18.82 10.19 18.22
C GLY A 120 18.03 9.12 18.99
N ASP A 121 17.02 8.50 18.38
CA ASP A 121 16.27 7.42 19.01
C ASP A 121 16.90 6.04 18.76
N VAL A 122 16.98 5.24 19.81
CA VAL A 122 17.53 3.88 19.79
C VAL A 122 16.41 2.86 19.91
N ASP A 123 16.54 1.77 19.15
CA ASP A 123 15.60 0.66 19.25
C ASP A 123 15.82 -0.11 20.57
N PHE A 124 14.72 -0.36 21.30
CA PHE A 124 14.77 -1.01 22.61
C PHE A 124 15.23 -2.48 22.55
N GLU A 125 15.07 -3.15 21.40
CA GLU A 125 15.43 -4.56 21.24
C GLU A 125 16.89 -4.73 20.80
N THR A 126 17.44 -3.77 20.06
CA THR A 126 18.79 -3.88 19.46
C THR A 126 19.82 -2.90 20.00
N GLY A 127 19.41 -1.79 20.63
CA GLY A 127 20.28 -0.69 21.04
C GLY A 127 20.90 0.09 19.86
N LYS A 128 20.50 -0.20 18.62
CA LYS A 128 20.99 0.48 17.42
C LYS A 128 20.16 1.72 17.10
N PRO A 129 20.73 2.71 16.39
CA PRO A 129 19.97 3.83 15.88
C PRO A 129 18.79 3.36 15.01
N LEU A 130 17.61 3.93 15.24
CA LEU A 130 16.41 3.58 14.46
C LEU A 130 16.57 3.90 12.96
N THR A 131 17.45 4.85 12.60
CA THR A 131 17.84 5.19 11.23
C THR A 131 18.45 4.01 10.47
N GLU A 132 19.41 3.31 11.08
CA GLU A 132 20.06 2.13 10.50
C GLU A 132 19.08 0.97 10.35
N MET A 133 18.17 0.81 11.31
CA MET A 133 17.14 -0.22 11.26
C MET A 133 16.15 0.03 10.12
N ALA A 134 15.70 1.28 9.93
CA ALA A 134 14.80 1.63 8.83
C ALA A 134 15.44 1.37 7.45
N ALA A 135 16.74 1.68 7.30
CA ALA A 135 17.49 1.38 6.08
C ALA A 135 17.59 -0.14 5.84
N ALA A 136 17.96 -0.91 6.87
CA ALA A 136 18.07 -2.37 6.77
C ALA A 136 16.73 -3.03 6.38
N VAL A 137 15.62 -2.59 6.98
CA VAL A 137 14.29 -3.10 6.66
C VAL A 137 13.88 -2.72 5.23
N THR A 138 14.19 -1.49 4.78
CA THR A 138 13.93 -1.05 3.40
C THR A 138 14.75 -1.86 2.39
N THR A 139 16.02 -2.12 2.68
CA THR A 139 16.90 -2.98 1.87
C THR A 139 16.35 -4.41 1.83
N TRP A 140 15.97 -4.99 2.97
CA TRP A 140 15.36 -6.32 3.01
C TRP A 140 14.09 -6.39 2.16
N ALA A 141 13.17 -5.43 2.32
CA ALA A 141 11.91 -5.39 1.57
C ALA A 141 12.15 -5.30 0.06
N SER A 142 13.16 -4.54 -0.35
CA SER A 142 13.57 -4.37 -1.75
C SER A 142 14.23 -5.64 -2.32
N THR A 143 15.19 -6.21 -1.59
CA THR A 143 15.90 -7.45 -1.95
C THR A 143 14.92 -8.60 -2.17
N TRP A 144 13.99 -8.78 -1.23
CA TRP A 144 13.02 -9.87 -1.28
C TRP A 144 11.75 -9.51 -2.05
N ARG A 145 11.60 -8.27 -2.52
CA ARG A 145 10.39 -7.75 -3.19
C ARG A 145 9.12 -7.97 -2.36
N ILE A 146 9.21 -7.73 -1.05
CA ILE A 146 8.10 -7.89 -0.11
C ILE A 146 7.53 -6.50 0.22
N PRO A 147 6.31 -6.16 -0.23
CA PRO A 147 5.71 -4.88 0.12
C PRO A 147 5.44 -4.83 1.62
N GLN A 148 5.93 -3.80 2.29
CA GLN A 148 5.72 -3.62 3.74
C GLN A 148 4.25 -3.31 4.05
N PHE A 149 3.64 -2.36 3.33
CA PHE A 149 2.26 -1.93 3.61
C PHE A 149 1.25 -2.48 2.61
N HIS A 150 0.11 -2.98 3.11
CA HIS A 150 -1.02 -3.37 2.28
C HIS A 150 -2.34 -3.00 2.96
N PHE A 151 -3.26 -2.38 2.23
CA PHE A 151 -4.55 -1.95 2.77
C PHE A 151 -5.65 -2.88 2.29
N TYR A 152 -6.58 -3.23 3.19
CA TYR A 152 -7.69 -4.13 2.91
C TYR A 152 -9.02 -3.38 2.94
N ASN A 153 -9.88 -3.69 1.96
CA ASN A 153 -11.28 -3.28 1.93
C ASN A 153 -11.50 -1.77 2.09
N LEU A 154 -10.57 -0.98 1.56
CA LEU A 154 -10.68 0.47 1.44
C LEU A 154 -10.76 0.86 -0.05
N PRO A 155 -11.43 1.97 -0.39
CA PRO A 155 -11.48 2.48 -1.75
C PRO A 155 -10.09 2.70 -2.36
N SER A 156 -10.00 2.55 -3.68
CA SER A 156 -8.73 2.59 -4.40
C SER A 156 -8.02 3.94 -4.24
N LYS A 157 -6.76 3.90 -3.82
CA LYS A 157 -5.87 5.08 -3.87
C LYS A 157 -5.59 5.55 -5.30
N GLY A 158 -5.84 4.70 -6.31
CA GLY A 158 -5.72 5.08 -7.71
C GLY A 158 -6.69 6.19 -8.08
N VAL A 159 -7.97 6.01 -7.76
CA VAL A 159 -9.01 7.01 -8.00
C VAL A 159 -8.71 8.30 -7.23
N TYR A 160 -8.38 8.17 -5.94
CA TYR A 160 -7.97 9.31 -5.11
C TYR A 160 -6.86 10.16 -5.77
N ARG A 161 -5.82 9.51 -6.32
CA ARG A 161 -4.74 10.22 -7.03
C ARG A 161 -5.20 10.88 -8.32
N GLU A 162 -6.08 10.23 -9.10
CA GLU A 162 -6.59 10.78 -10.35
C GLU A 162 -7.54 11.96 -10.10
N CYS A 163 -8.43 11.89 -9.10
CA CYS A 163 -9.25 13.02 -8.66
C CYS A 163 -8.39 14.24 -8.29
N ARG A 164 -7.26 14.03 -7.59
CA ARG A 164 -6.30 15.10 -7.24
C ARG A 164 -5.55 15.70 -8.42
N ARG A 165 -5.70 15.18 -9.64
CA ARG A 165 -5.22 15.82 -10.88
C ARG A 165 -6.24 16.80 -11.45
N LEU A 166 -7.51 16.66 -11.08
CA LEU A 166 -8.63 17.52 -11.49
C LEU A 166 -8.86 18.63 -10.44
N ARG A 167 -7.77 19.24 -9.96
CA ARG A 167 -7.86 20.28 -8.94
C ARG A 167 -8.64 21.47 -9.48
N SER A 168 -9.51 22.03 -8.65
CA SER A 168 -10.31 23.21 -9.01
C SER A 168 -11.24 23.02 -10.23
N LEU A 169 -11.47 21.77 -10.67
CA LEU A 169 -12.45 21.43 -11.70
C LEU A 169 -13.60 20.67 -11.07
N SER A 170 -14.83 21.02 -11.44
CA SER A 170 -16.01 20.21 -11.11
C SER A 170 -16.15 19.06 -12.10
N VAL A 171 -16.54 17.88 -11.60
CA VAL A 171 -16.99 16.76 -12.43
C VAL A 171 -18.50 16.53 -12.36
N ALA A 172 -19.25 17.38 -11.64
CA ALA A 172 -20.69 17.21 -11.41
C ALA A 172 -21.48 17.13 -12.72
N ASP A 173 -21.22 18.03 -13.68
CA ASP A 173 -21.94 18.07 -14.96
C ASP A 173 -21.78 16.78 -15.79
N LYS A 174 -20.65 16.08 -15.61
CA LYS A 174 -20.29 14.92 -16.43
C LYS A 174 -20.54 13.59 -15.73
N LEU A 175 -20.29 13.53 -14.43
CA LEU A 175 -20.33 12.29 -13.64
C LEU A 175 -21.40 12.29 -12.55
N GLY A 176 -22.05 13.43 -12.30
CA GLY A 176 -23.05 13.63 -11.24
C GLY A 176 -22.48 14.10 -9.90
N GLU A 177 -23.37 14.55 -9.03
CA GLU A 177 -23.04 15.14 -7.72
C GLU A 177 -22.27 14.19 -6.79
N ILE A 178 -22.64 12.91 -6.77
CA ILE A 178 -21.98 11.91 -5.91
C ILE A 178 -20.51 11.73 -6.34
N ALA A 179 -20.23 11.74 -7.65
CA ALA A 179 -18.87 11.68 -8.17
C ALA A 179 -18.07 12.95 -7.84
N GLU A 180 -18.70 14.12 -7.87
CA GLU A 180 -18.05 15.37 -7.44
C GLU A 180 -17.71 15.34 -5.95
N GLN A 181 -18.56 14.79 -5.08
CA GLN A 181 -18.23 14.62 -3.66
C GLN A 181 -16.96 13.79 -3.46
N VAL A 182 -16.79 12.70 -4.22
CA VAL A 182 -15.56 11.89 -4.19
C VAL A 182 -14.35 12.71 -4.64
N ARG A 183 -14.47 13.45 -5.75
CA ARG A 183 -13.38 14.27 -6.29
C ARG A 183 -12.99 15.38 -5.32
N LYS A 184 -13.98 16.11 -4.78
CA LYS A 184 -13.80 17.21 -3.82
C LYS A 184 -13.11 16.75 -2.55
N ALA A 185 -13.60 15.67 -1.93
CA ALA A 185 -12.96 15.10 -0.75
C ALA A 185 -11.50 14.69 -1.02
N ALA A 186 -11.22 14.14 -2.21
CA ALA A 186 -9.86 13.80 -2.60
C ALA A 186 -8.97 15.04 -2.78
N ASP A 187 -9.49 16.12 -3.37
CA ASP A 187 -8.77 17.39 -3.59
C ASP A 187 -8.40 18.08 -2.27
N GLU A 188 -9.37 18.19 -1.36
CA GLU A 188 -9.23 18.76 -0.01
C GLU A 188 -8.31 17.93 0.91
N GLY A 189 -8.09 16.66 0.56
CA GLY A 189 -7.29 15.76 1.38
C GLY A 189 -8.09 15.07 2.48
N ASP A 190 -9.41 15.25 2.53
CA ASP A 190 -10.29 14.54 3.48
C ASP A 190 -10.48 13.09 3.04
N PHE A 191 -9.61 12.22 3.56
CA PHE A 191 -9.65 10.81 3.23
C PHE A 191 -10.86 10.09 3.85
N ALA A 192 -11.41 10.59 4.96
CA ALA A 192 -12.60 9.99 5.59
C ALA A 192 -13.84 10.26 4.74
N ALA A 193 -14.05 11.52 4.34
CA ALA A 193 -15.13 11.88 3.41
C ALA A 193 -14.97 11.16 2.07
N TYR A 194 -13.75 11.02 1.57
CA TYR A 194 -13.47 10.25 0.34
C TYR A 194 -13.91 8.78 0.46
N ILE A 195 -13.63 8.13 1.60
CA ILE A 195 -14.07 6.75 1.82
C ILE A 195 -15.59 6.65 1.81
N GLN A 196 -16.27 7.55 2.53
CA GLN A 196 -17.74 7.56 2.60
C GLN A 196 -18.37 7.82 1.24
N ALA A 197 -17.87 8.82 0.49
CA ALA A 197 -18.37 9.15 -0.84
C ALA A 197 -18.17 8.02 -1.87
N GLN A 198 -17.20 7.13 -1.64
CA GLN A 198 -16.99 5.90 -2.44
C GLN A 198 -17.92 4.74 -2.05
N GLY A 199 -18.84 4.96 -1.12
CA GLY A 199 -19.78 3.96 -0.59
C GLY A 199 -19.37 3.36 0.77
N GLY A 200 -18.26 3.82 1.35
CA GLY A 200 -17.75 3.36 2.65
C GLY A 200 -16.62 2.33 2.58
N PRO A 201 -16.14 1.85 3.74
CA PRO A 201 -15.25 0.69 3.81
C PRO A 201 -16.01 -0.60 3.44
N CYS A 202 -15.29 -1.61 2.96
CA CYS A 202 -15.82 -2.90 2.52
C CYS A 202 -16.79 -2.87 1.32
N THR A 203 -17.02 -1.70 0.71
CA THR A 203 -17.85 -1.59 -0.50
C THR A 203 -17.25 -2.37 -1.67
N PRO A 204 -18.01 -3.31 -2.27
CA PRO A 204 -17.60 -4.05 -3.44
C PRO A 204 -17.18 -3.13 -4.59
N ARG A 205 -16.19 -3.59 -5.36
CA ARG A 205 -15.59 -2.84 -6.46
C ARG A 205 -16.59 -2.35 -7.51
N ASN A 206 -17.62 -3.13 -7.80
CA ASN A 206 -18.70 -2.81 -8.75
C ASN A 206 -19.76 -1.86 -8.17
N GLN A 207 -19.71 -1.59 -6.86
CA GLN A 207 -20.63 -0.70 -6.15
C GLN A 207 -19.96 0.60 -5.68
N GLN A 208 -18.65 0.74 -5.89
CA GLN A 208 -17.94 2.00 -5.64
C GLN A 208 -18.39 3.08 -6.62
N THR A 209 -18.44 4.34 -6.18
CA THR A 209 -18.88 5.48 -7.01
C THR A 209 -17.97 5.71 -8.23
N LEU A 210 -16.66 5.82 -7.99
CA LEU A 210 -15.67 6.13 -9.02
C LEU A 210 -14.64 5.02 -9.15
N ARG A 211 -14.21 4.75 -10.39
CA ARG A 211 -13.16 3.78 -10.72
C ARG A 211 -12.15 4.36 -11.71
N VAL A 212 -10.97 3.76 -11.74
CA VAL A 212 -9.88 4.18 -12.63
C VAL A 212 -10.16 3.63 -14.03
N ALA A 213 -10.14 4.52 -15.02
CA ALA A 213 -10.22 4.15 -16.43
C ALA A 213 -8.84 3.74 -16.95
N TYR A 214 -8.80 2.62 -17.66
CA TYR A 214 -7.61 2.10 -18.33
C TYR A 214 -7.84 2.04 -19.84
N GLN A 215 -6.80 2.24 -20.61
CA GLN A 215 -6.77 2.05 -22.06
C GLN A 215 -5.54 1.22 -22.42
N THR A 216 -5.69 0.27 -23.36
CA THR A 216 -4.56 -0.45 -23.94
C THR A 216 -3.66 0.54 -24.65
N ASN A 217 -2.35 0.47 -24.38
CA ASN A 217 -1.37 1.33 -25.03
C ASN A 217 -1.22 0.92 -26.50
N ASP A 218 -1.21 1.89 -27.40
CA ASP A 218 -0.99 1.65 -28.84
C ASP A 218 0.40 1.08 -29.14
N GLN A 219 1.33 1.20 -28.18
CA GLN A 219 2.69 0.66 -28.26
C GLN A 219 2.86 -0.50 -27.28
N LEU A 220 3.47 -1.58 -27.77
CA LEU A 220 3.89 -2.70 -26.93
C LEU A 220 5.04 -2.28 -25.99
N ASN A 221 5.23 -3.02 -24.90
CA ASN A 221 6.42 -2.85 -24.06
C ASN A 221 7.68 -3.40 -24.76
N ALA A 222 8.83 -3.33 -24.08
CA ALA A 222 10.10 -3.86 -24.61
C ALA A 222 10.14 -5.39 -24.80
N TYR A 223 9.05 -6.08 -24.47
CA TYR A 223 8.86 -7.52 -24.59
C TYR A 223 7.69 -7.87 -25.53
N ASP A 224 7.24 -6.91 -26.35
CA ASP A 224 6.13 -7.07 -27.30
C ASP A 224 4.78 -7.42 -26.66
N GLU A 225 4.56 -7.02 -25.40
CA GLU A 225 3.30 -7.24 -24.70
C GLU A 225 2.44 -5.97 -24.67
N GLU A 226 1.12 -6.17 -24.76
CA GLU A 226 0.15 -5.10 -24.54
C GLU A 226 0.18 -4.62 -23.08
N VAL A 227 0.27 -3.31 -22.88
CA VAL A 227 0.27 -2.71 -21.54
C VAL A 227 -0.92 -1.78 -21.37
N GLN A 228 -1.70 -1.98 -20.31
CA GLN A 228 -2.75 -1.05 -19.93
C GLN A 228 -2.17 0.19 -19.26
N LYS A 229 -2.63 1.36 -19.69
CA LYS A 229 -2.31 2.66 -19.07
C LYS A 229 -3.53 3.26 -18.43
N VAL A 230 -3.33 3.85 -17.26
CA VAL A 230 -4.35 4.70 -16.64
C VAL A 230 -4.56 5.93 -17.53
N VAL A 231 -5.81 6.23 -17.86
CA VAL A 231 -6.18 7.40 -18.68
C VAL A 231 -7.03 8.41 -17.92
N GLY A 232 -7.73 7.98 -16.87
CA GLY A 232 -8.76 8.79 -16.25
C GLY A 232 -9.53 8.11 -15.13
N ILE A 233 -10.72 8.65 -14.89
CA ILE A 233 -11.72 8.11 -13.99
C ILE A 233 -13.08 8.01 -14.70
N TYR A 234 -13.92 7.09 -14.25
CA TYR A 234 -15.29 6.94 -14.72
C TYR A 234 -16.24 6.65 -13.55
N ALA A 235 -17.52 6.99 -13.73
CA ALA A 235 -18.57 6.66 -12.77
C ALA A 235 -19.02 5.21 -12.97
N GLN A 236 -18.75 4.36 -11.97
CA GLN A 236 -19.01 2.92 -12.06
C GLN A 236 -20.51 2.60 -11.98
N LEU A 237 -21.28 3.45 -11.31
CA LEU A 237 -22.74 3.33 -11.17
C LEU A 237 -23.51 4.09 -12.26
N ASN A 238 -22.81 4.85 -13.11
CA ASN A 238 -23.38 5.53 -14.27
C ASN A 238 -22.54 5.25 -15.53
N PRO A 239 -22.66 4.06 -16.14
CA PRO A 239 -21.82 3.67 -17.28
C PRO A 239 -22.04 4.51 -18.55
N ALA A 240 -23.15 5.23 -18.66
CA ALA A 240 -23.43 6.13 -19.77
C ALA A 240 -22.64 7.44 -19.68
N ALA A 241 -22.10 7.78 -18.49
CA ALA A 241 -21.28 8.96 -18.29
C ALA A 241 -19.92 8.84 -19.00
N GLU A 242 -19.42 9.97 -19.47
CA GLU A 242 -18.11 10.03 -20.13
C GLU A 242 -16.94 9.71 -19.18
N ILE A 243 -15.87 9.18 -19.74
CA ILE A 243 -14.60 9.05 -19.02
C ILE A 243 -13.93 10.42 -18.90
N ILE A 244 -13.61 10.83 -17.67
CA ILE A 244 -12.82 12.04 -17.44
C ILE A 244 -11.34 11.70 -17.56
N LYS A 245 -10.70 12.18 -18.64
CA LYS A 245 -9.26 12.02 -18.87
C LYS A 245 -8.47 12.91 -17.92
N THR A 246 -7.53 12.32 -17.19
CA THR A 246 -6.68 13.01 -16.19
C THR A 246 -5.20 13.05 -16.61
N ARG A 247 -4.83 12.33 -17.67
CA ARG A 247 -3.44 12.15 -18.12
C ARG A 247 -3.25 12.55 -19.59
N CYS A 248 -3.48 13.82 -19.87
CA CYS A 248 -3.37 14.37 -21.23
C CYS A 248 -1.93 14.73 -21.65
N ARG A 249 -0.99 14.83 -20.70
CA ARG A 249 0.39 15.23 -20.98
C ARG A 249 1.25 14.02 -21.37
N LYS A 250 1.89 14.09 -22.54
CA LYS A 250 2.92 13.13 -22.98
C LYS A 250 4.30 13.72 -22.67
N TYR A 251 5.15 12.93 -22.02
CA TYR A 251 6.55 13.29 -21.79
C TYR A 251 7.42 12.47 -22.75
N ARG A 252 8.40 13.14 -23.36
CA ARG A 252 9.43 12.51 -24.20
C ARG A 252 10.78 12.81 -23.59
N LEU A 253 11.59 11.78 -23.40
CA LEU A 253 12.99 11.98 -23.02
C LEU A 253 13.69 12.72 -24.16
N VAL A 254 14.24 13.88 -23.86
CA VAL A 254 15.06 14.68 -24.77
C VAL A 254 16.45 14.79 -24.19
N LYS A 255 17.48 14.87 -25.05
CA LYS A 255 18.83 15.18 -24.59
C LYS A 255 18.80 16.54 -23.89
N LYS A 256 19.44 16.63 -22.72
CA LYS A 256 19.58 17.89 -21.99
C LYS A 256 20.34 18.87 -22.89
N VAL A 257 19.69 19.95 -23.29
CA VAL A 257 20.35 21.05 -24.00
C VAL A 257 21.26 21.75 -22.98
N PRO A 258 22.52 22.08 -23.31
CA PRO A 258 23.35 22.90 -22.43
C PRO A 258 22.61 24.21 -22.15
N ALA A 259 22.51 24.60 -20.87
CA ALA A 259 21.82 25.82 -20.48
C ALA A 259 22.53 27.01 -21.12
N SER A 260 21.82 27.82 -21.91
CA SER A 260 22.23 29.19 -22.19
C SER A 260 22.09 30.01 -20.92
N GLU A 261 22.99 30.97 -20.70
CA GLU A 261 23.09 31.79 -19.48
C GLU A 261 21.82 32.63 -19.19
N ASP A 262 20.86 32.68 -20.13
CA ASP A 262 19.65 33.52 -20.08
C ASP A 262 18.33 32.80 -19.72
N GLU A 263 18.31 31.49 -19.43
CA GLU A 263 17.05 30.82 -19.05
C GLU A 263 16.85 30.74 -17.53
N GLU A 264 15.92 31.55 -17.00
CA GLU A 264 15.41 31.38 -15.64
C GLU A 264 14.83 29.96 -15.46
N PRO A 265 15.24 29.20 -14.42
CA PRO A 265 14.71 27.88 -14.19
C PRO A 265 13.21 27.96 -13.84
N LEU A 266 12.37 27.45 -14.75
CA LEU A 266 10.93 27.29 -14.55
C LEU A 266 10.66 26.65 -13.17
N LYS A 267 10.05 27.42 -12.26
CA LYS A 267 9.65 26.93 -10.94
C LYS A 267 8.70 25.75 -11.09
N SER A 268 9.12 24.61 -10.53
CA SER A 268 8.34 23.38 -10.50
C SER A 268 7.01 23.62 -9.75
N ALA A 269 5.89 23.45 -10.45
CA ALA A 269 4.56 23.57 -9.84
C ALA A 269 4.30 22.44 -8.83
N ILE A 270 3.44 22.71 -7.84
CA ILE A 270 2.99 21.75 -6.83
C ILE A 270 2.17 20.64 -7.52
N GLY A 271 2.86 19.60 -8.00
CA GLY A 271 2.27 18.54 -8.84
C GLY A 271 3.19 18.00 -9.94
N ALA A 272 4.38 18.57 -10.13
CA ALA A 272 5.37 18.00 -11.03
C ALA A 272 5.70 16.54 -10.64
N PRO A 273 5.77 15.62 -11.63
CA PRO A 273 6.17 14.24 -11.35
C PRO A 273 7.58 14.22 -10.78
N ARG A 274 7.73 13.71 -9.55
CA ARG A 274 9.06 13.40 -9.01
C ARG A 274 9.55 12.15 -9.73
N SER A 275 10.65 12.25 -10.48
CA SER A 275 11.28 11.07 -11.05
C SER A 275 11.89 10.25 -9.92
N SER A 276 11.74 8.93 -9.96
CA SER A 276 12.47 7.99 -9.08
C SER A 276 13.92 7.79 -9.57
N GLY A 277 14.48 8.80 -10.23
CA GLY A 277 15.83 8.72 -10.79
C GLY A 277 16.84 8.68 -9.68
N ASN A 278 17.34 7.50 -9.38
CA ASN A 278 18.52 7.31 -8.55
C ASN A 278 19.68 8.03 -9.26
N ASN A 279 20.15 9.15 -8.72
CA ASN A 279 21.24 9.96 -9.27
C ASN A 279 22.61 9.29 -9.01
N CYS A 280 22.72 7.98 -9.24
CA CYS A 280 23.96 7.24 -9.14
C CYS A 280 24.55 7.10 -10.55
N ARG A 281 25.45 8.02 -10.90
CA ARG A 281 26.78 7.75 -11.51
C ARG A 281 27.40 9.07 -11.98
N ASN A 282 28.53 9.44 -11.36
CA ASN A 282 29.69 10.05 -12.02
C ASN A 282 30.87 10.09 -11.03
N GLY A 283 31.36 8.90 -10.67
CA GLY A 283 32.73 8.74 -10.18
C GLY A 283 33.55 8.23 -11.35
N GLY A 284 34.20 9.13 -12.08
CA GLY A 284 35.19 8.76 -13.08
C GLY A 284 36.42 8.18 -12.38
N LEU A 285 36.77 6.94 -12.71
CA LEU A 285 38.13 6.45 -12.50
C LEU A 285 38.99 7.15 -13.55
N GLN A 286 39.75 8.17 -13.14
CA GLN A 286 40.95 8.59 -13.85
C GLN A 286 42.14 7.94 -13.17
N GLY A 287 42.98 7.30 -13.97
CA GLY A 287 44.23 6.72 -13.53
C GLY A 287 45.27 7.80 -13.18
N GLY A 288 46.11 7.41 -12.23
CA GLY A 288 47.36 8.01 -11.79
C GLY A 288 48.02 7.00 -10.88
#